data_AF-M2U8W6-F1
#
_entry.id   AF-M2U8W6-F1
#
_cell.length_a   1.000
_cell.length_b   1.000
_cell.length_c   1.000
_cell.angle_alpha   90.00
_cell.angle_beta   90.00
_cell.angle_gamma   90.00
#
_symmetry.space_group_name_H-M   'P 1'
#
loop_
_entity.id
_entity.type
_entity.pdbx_description
1 polymer ?
#
loop_
_entity_poly.entity_id
_entity_poly.type
_entity_poly.pdbx_seq_one_letter_code
_entity_poly.pdbx_strand_id
1 'polypeptide(L)'
;MAKPLEAQYTEVEEVVTVASNSPRTSKRATKRVKYEQETDDEMGDQQSDNGEGKPKKASKRTKKVAAQEPDADAKSSTEPKHSTLKKAAVEANPNEDDTVEENKVTKKTAKSTKKKAEDVDEDKPKKVTKSKAKPAKILPPIAERTKDIKLRVGAHVSIAGGVHNAVINVVHIGTDVASGNAFAMFMKNQRKWETVDMDPEHAQFFVQWCKDHSIDAAECCLPHGSYLVNLAHPDPARKKQAYDSFLNDLTRCHRLGIRYYNFHPGNANATTHEEGIRIIAENLNKAHADPETGKVVTVLETMATLGNTIGGTFSDLAAIIKLVDDKSRVGVCLDTCHVFAAGYDLRTPEAYAETMKKFDEEIGLDYLKAFHINDSKAPLSSHRDLHARIGTGYLGLESFHNLMNDERFHGLPMVLETPIDVTDKNGKKVEDKGVWAREIKMLESLVGMDIDSEEFKTLSARLQDEGAGERERVGDQVQRKTAKDAKPKSKRAAKKKVESEEEDDMEE
;
A
#
# COMPACT_ATOMS: atom_id res chain seq x y z
N MET A 1 -41.08 -21.05 -38.29
CA MET A 1 -41.21 -19.61 -38.61
C MET A 1 -42.02 -18.95 -37.52
N ALA A 2 -41.49 -17.90 -36.89
CA ALA A 2 -42.25 -16.97 -36.06
C ALA A 2 -41.55 -15.60 -36.20
N LYS A 3 -42.32 -14.52 -36.37
CA LYS A 3 -41.79 -13.15 -36.34
C LYS A 3 -42.08 -12.53 -34.96
N PRO A 4 -41.26 -11.56 -34.50
CA PRO A 4 -41.37 -11.02 -33.14
C PRO A 4 -42.59 -10.10 -32.97
N LEU A 5 -42.97 -9.90 -31.72
CA LEU A 5 -43.86 -8.82 -31.30
C LEU A 5 -43.04 -7.53 -31.12
N GLU A 6 -43.43 -6.47 -31.82
CA GLU A 6 -42.89 -5.13 -31.59
C GLU A 6 -43.60 -4.50 -30.39
N ALA A 7 -42.84 -4.05 -29.39
CA ALA A 7 -43.36 -3.22 -28.30
C ALA A 7 -43.30 -1.74 -28.73
N GLN A 8 -44.44 -1.04 -28.64
CA GLN A 8 -44.52 0.36 -29.01
C GLN A 8 -43.98 1.26 -27.89
N TYR A 9 -43.02 2.12 -28.23
CA TYR A 9 -42.57 3.20 -27.36
C TYR A 9 -43.47 4.43 -27.60
N THR A 10 -44.11 4.93 -26.54
CA THR A 10 -44.74 6.25 -26.53
C THR A 10 -43.76 7.27 -25.98
N GLU A 11 -43.29 8.18 -26.82
CA GLU A 11 -42.57 9.38 -26.38
C GLU A 11 -43.52 10.30 -25.59
N VAL A 12 -42.97 10.98 -24.57
CA VAL A 12 -43.71 11.95 -23.75
C VAL A 12 -42.89 13.24 -23.72
N GLU A 13 -43.19 14.18 -24.63
CA GLU A 13 -42.58 15.50 -24.63
C GLU A 13 -43.15 16.36 -23.48
N GLU A 14 -42.39 16.59 -22.42
CA GLU A 14 -42.76 17.55 -21.37
C GLU A 14 -42.11 18.92 -21.63
N VAL A 15 -42.91 19.85 -22.18
CA VAL A 15 -42.44 21.18 -22.61
C VAL A 15 -42.36 22.14 -21.42
N VAL A 16 -41.19 22.25 -20.79
CA VAL A 16 -40.93 23.24 -19.72
C VAL A 16 -40.53 24.60 -20.33
N THR A 17 -41.45 25.57 -20.29
CA THR A 17 -41.24 26.92 -20.85
C THR A 17 -40.27 27.77 -20.04
N VAL A 18 -39.29 28.39 -20.71
CA VAL A 18 -38.36 29.35 -20.10
C VAL A 18 -39.05 30.70 -19.89
N ALA A 19 -39.03 31.22 -18.66
CA ALA A 19 -39.49 32.57 -18.33
C ALA A 19 -38.39 33.36 -17.61
N SER A 20 -37.94 34.45 -18.23
CA SER A 20 -36.91 35.34 -17.68
C SER A 20 -37.52 36.56 -17.00
N ASN A 21 -37.02 36.93 -15.82
CA ASN A 21 -36.79 38.33 -15.45
C ASN A 21 -35.92 38.48 -14.20
N SER A 22 -35.27 39.65 -14.09
CA SER A 22 -34.39 40.03 -12.98
C SER A 22 -34.63 41.48 -12.59
N PRO A 23 -34.58 41.82 -11.29
CA PRO A 23 -34.31 43.19 -10.85
C PRO A 23 -32.95 43.31 -10.15
N ARG A 24 -32.16 44.32 -10.52
CA ARG A 24 -30.98 44.77 -9.77
C ARG A 24 -31.38 45.77 -8.68
N THR A 25 -30.89 45.57 -7.44
CA THR A 25 -30.38 46.60 -6.48
C THR A 25 -30.13 45.93 -5.12
N SER A 26 -29.28 46.41 -4.21
CA SER A 26 -28.35 47.55 -4.21
C SER A 26 -27.02 47.17 -3.49
N LYS A 27 -25.97 48.00 -3.63
CA LYS A 27 -24.76 47.87 -2.80
C LYS A 27 -25.02 48.42 -1.40
N ARG A 28 -24.62 47.70 -0.34
CA ARG A 28 -24.35 48.30 0.97
C ARG A 28 -23.13 47.66 1.61
N ALA A 29 -22.18 48.48 2.03
CA ALA A 29 -21.02 48.04 2.81
C ALA A 29 -21.27 48.32 4.30
N THR A 30 -20.78 47.43 5.16
CA THR A 30 -20.77 47.61 6.62
C THR A 30 -19.37 47.38 7.18
N LYS A 31 -19.03 48.16 8.22
CA LYS A 31 -17.69 48.26 8.81
C LYS A 31 -17.35 47.06 9.70
N ARG A 32 -16.04 46.93 9.97
CA ARG A 32 -15.46 46.23 11.13
C ARG A 32 -16.34 46.35 12.39
N VAL A 33 -16.43 45.25 13.13
CA VAL A 33 -16.28 45.27 14.60
C VAL A 33 -15.15 44.31 14.94
N LYS A 34 -14.32 44.69 15.89
CA LYS A 34 -13.23 43.89 16.47
C LYS A 34 -13.68 43.56 17.89
N TYR A 35 -13.56 42.32 18.33
CA TYR A 35 -13.68 41.98 19.74
C TYR A 35 -12.31 41.57 20.25
N GLU A 36 -11.73 42.46 21.04
CA GLU A 36 -10.62 42.16 21.94
C GLU A 36 -11.22 41.80 23.28
N GLN A 37 -10.64 40.83 23.97
CA GLN A 37 -10.91 40.58 25.38
C GLN A 37 -9.64 40.06 26.05
N GLU A 38 -8.70 40.99 26.24
CA GLU A 38 -7.64 40.86 27.24
C GLU A 38 -8.24 41.16 28.61
N THR A 39 -7.99 40.29 29.57
CA THR A 39 -7.78 40.66 30.99
C THR A 39 -6.75 39.67 31.52
N ASP A 40 -5.60 40.19 31.90
CA ASP A 40 -4.55 39.43 32.57
C ASP A 40 -4.98 38.97 33.97
N ASP A 41 -4.23 38.04 34.54
CA ASP A 41 -3.65 38.31 35.86
C ASP A 41 -2.32 37.57 36.03
N GLU A 42 -1.29 38.34 36.34
CA GLU A 42 0.03 37.92 36.84
C GLU A 42 -0.08 37.46 38.32
N MET A 43 0.91 36.91 39.03
CA MET A 43 2.29 36.51 38.72
C MET A 43 2.69 35.35 39.66
N GLY A 44 3.87 34.75 39.49
CA GLY A 44 4.34 33.67 40.40
C GLY A 44 5.75 33.16 40.13
N ASP A 45 6.73 34.06 39.96
CA ASP A 45 8.13 33.71 39.68
C ASP A 45 8.88 33.16 40.90
N GLN A 46 9.76 32.18 40.68
CA GLN A 46 10.95 31.99 41.51
C GLN A 46 12.07 31.23 40.78
N GLN A 47 13.27 31.83 40.78
CA GLN A 47 14.44 31.44 39.99
C GLN A 47 15.28 30.30 40.62
N SER A 48 16.27 29.82 39.83
CA SER A 48 17.62 29.32 40.20
C SER A 48 17.95 27.86 39.81
N ASP A 49 19.19 27.49 39.45
CA ASP A 49 20.29 28.20 38.75
C ASP A 49 21.32 27.17 38.20
N ASN A 50 22.23 27.60 37.31
CA ASN A 50 23.50 26.97 36.89
C ASN A 50 23.53 25.67 36.06
N GLY A 51 24.60 25.51 35.24
CA GLY A 51 25.42 24.31 35.44
C GLY A 51 26.23 23.62 34.33
N GLU A 52 26.32 24.11 33.08
CA GLU A 52 27.29 23.62 32.05
C GLU A 52 27.34 22.08 31.71
N GLY A 53 28.36 21.64 30.94
CA GLY A 53 28.84 20.24 30.99
C GLY A 53 28.43 19.22 29.91
N LYS A 54 28.77 19.42 28.62
CA LYS A 54 28.74 18.35 27.59
C LYS A 54 30.01 17.47 27.67
N PRO A 55 29.93 16.13 27.41
CA PRO A 55 30.19 15.69 26.03
C PRO A 55 29.42 14.43 25.55
N LYS A 56 29.34 14.27 24.22
CA LYS A 56 28.82 13.06 23.54
C LYS A 56 29.86 11.92 23.58
N LYS A 57 29.40 10.66 23.64
CA LYS A 57 30.16 9.50 23.14
C LYS A 57 29.27 8.60 22.27
N ALA A 58 29.82 8.13 21.15
CA ALA A 58 29.19 7.14 20.27
C ALA A 58 29.58 5.72 20.68
N SER A 59 28.68 4.75 20.48
CA SER A 59 28.95 3.34 20.75
C SER A 59 29.11 2.55 19.45
N LYS A 60 30.30 1.98 19.23
CA LYS A 60 30.52 0.94 18.21
C LYS A 60 30.12 -0.40 18.82
N ARG A 61 29.25 -1.17 18.16
CA ARG A 61 28.87 -2.52 18.61
C ARG A 61 29.72 -3.57 17.89
N THR A 62 30.73 -4.08 18.58
CA THR A 62 31.67 -5.09 18.06
C THR A 62 31.02 -6.49 18.02
N LYS A 63 31.42 -7.34 17.06
CA LYS A 63 31.17 -8.80 17.12
C LYS A 63 31.88 -9.39 18.36
N LYS A 64 31.28 -10.43 18.96
CA LYS A 64 32.00 -11.38 19.82
C LYS A 64 31.55 -12.80 19.44
N VAL A 65 32.48 -13.74 19.49
CA VAL A 65 32.29 -15.17 19.17
C VAL A 65 32.67 -15.99 20.41
N ALA A 66 31.94 -17.08 20.63
CA ALA A 66 32.31 -18.25 21.44
C ALA A 66 31.68 -19.45 20.70
N ALA A 67 32.43 -20.44 20.22
CA ALA A 67 33.28 -21.42 20.92
C ALA A 67 32.45 -22.62 21.45
N GLN A 68 32.86 -23.83 21.05
CA GLN A 68 32.26 -25.13 21.35
C GLN A 68 33.21 -25.94 22.24
N GLU A 69 32.71 -27.03 22.85
CA GLU A 69 33.34 -28.37 23.03
C GLU A 69 32.62 -29.18 24.13
N PRO A 70 32.78 -30.53 24.26
CA PRO A 70 33.20 -31.55 23.29
C PRO A 70 32.29 -32.83 23.31
N ASP A 71 32.85 -33.99 22.92
CA ASP A 71 32.43 -35.40 23.13
C ASP A 71 31.27 -36.00 22.29
N ALA A 72 31.32 -37.27 21.83
CA ALA A 72 32.44 -38.23 21.69
C ALA A 72 32.14 -39.39 20.69
N ASP A 73 33.21 -40.07 20.23
CA ASP A 73 33.37 -41.42 19.64
C ASP A 73 32.35 -42.04 18.63
N ALA A 74 32.86 -42.39 17.42
CA ALA A 74 32.94 -43.79 16.92
C ALA A 74 33.79 -43.91 15.61
N LYS A 75 34.33 -45.11 15.32
CA LYS A 75 35.21 -45.45 14.16
C LYS A 75 34.38 -46.15 13.04
N SER A 76 34.79 -46.31 11.78
CA SER A 76 36.03 -46.94 11.29
C SER A 76 36.21 -46.89 9.75
N SER A 77 37.46 -47.00 9.26
CA SER A 77 37.92 -47.60 7.97
C SER A 77 37.43 -47.05 6.60
N THR A 78 38.23 -46.90 5.53
CA THR A 78 39.70 -47.11 5.31
C THR A 78 40.22 -46.37 4.06
N GLU A 79 41.37 -45.71 4.22
CA GLU A 79 42.55 -45.43 3.35
C GLU A 79 42.60 -45.59 1.79
N PRO A 80 43.58 -44.94 1.10
CA PRO A 80 43.38 -44.35 -0.25
C PRO A 80 44.47 -44.72 -1.32
N LYS A 81 44.55 -43.95 -2.43
CA LYS A 81 45.78 -43.75 -3.25
C LYS A 81 45.74 -42.54 -4.23
N HIS A 82 46.82 -41.74 -4.22
CA HIS A 82 47.71 -41.30 -5.33
C HIS A 82 47.22 -41.02 -6.78
N SER A 83 47.84 -40.15 -7.63
CA SER A 83 48.75 -38.98 -7.44
C SER A 83 49.24 -38.30 -8.76
N THR A 84 49.30 -36.95 -8.79
CA THR A 84 50.36 -36.06 -9.42
C THR A 84 50.58 -35.86 -10.95
N LEU A 85 51.24 -34.71 -11.28
CA LEU A 85 51.93 -34.24 -12.53
C LEU A 85 51.05 -33.42 -13.54
N LYS A 86 51.41 -32.26 -14.14
CA LYS A 86 52.63 -31.58 -14.71
C LYS A 86 52.91 -31.93 -16.20
N LYS A 87 53.42 -31.06 -17.13
CA LYS A 87 53.51 -29.57 -17.35
C LYS A 87 54.15 -29.29 -18.76
N ALA A 88 53.96 -28.10 -19.37
CA ALA A 88 54.58 -27.55 -20.64
C ALA A 88 54.02 -28.11 -21.98
N ALA A 89 53.89 -27.41 -23.13
CA ALA A 89 54.47 -26.18 -23.77
C ALA A 89 55.73 -26.44 -24.66
N VAL A 90 56.06 -25.71 -25.75
CA VAL A 90 55.79 -24.28 -26.14
C VAL A 90 55.51 -24.08 -27.68
N GLU A 91 55.90 -22.94 -28.29
CA GLU A 91 55.91 -22.51 -29.73
C GLU A 91 54.53 -22.14 -30.40
N ALA A 92 54.34 -21.19 -31.36
CA ALA A 92 55.11 -20.38 -32.37
C ALA A 92 54.97 -20.89 -33.83
N ASN A 93 55.02 -20.13 -34.96
CA ASN A 93 55.19 -18.70 -35.36
C ASN A 93 54.81 -18.54 -36.90
N PRO A 94 54.96 -17.41 -37.67
CA PRO A 94 55.16 -15.96 -37.39
C PRO A 94 54.28 -14.96 -38.26
N ASN A 95 54.65 -13.65 -38.26
CA ASN A 95 54.23 -12.48 -39.08
C ASN A 95 52.94 -11.74 -38.64
N GLU A 96 52.99 -10.52 -38.05
CA GLU A 96 53.36 -9.15 -38.55
C GLU A 96 52.11 -8.34 -38.94
N ASP A 97 51.91 -7.05 -38.59
CA ASP A 97 52.46 -6.15 -37.54
C ASP A 97 51.48 -4.93 -37.39
N ASP A 98 51.63 -3.75 -36.76
CA ASP A 98 52.68 -2.99 -36.03
C ASP A 98 51.96 -1.98 -35.05
N THR A 99 52.70 -1.29 -34.17
CA THR A 99 52.32 -0.18 -33.24
C THR A 99 51.37 -0.54 -32.07
N VAL A 100 51.71 -0.56 -30.77
CA VAL A 100 52.76 0.03 -29.86
C VAL A 100 52.32 1.30 -29.08
N GLU A 101 52.54 1.26 -27.75
CA GLU A 101 52.06 2.21 -26.73
C GLU A 101 53.08 3.27 -26.26
N GLU A 102 52.60 4.23 -25.43
CA GLU A 102 53.23 4.91 -24.27
C GLU A 102 54.76 5.20 -24.20
N ASN A 103 55.15 6.34 -23.57
CA ASN A 103 55.65 6.33 -22.16
C ASN A 103 56.06 7.69 -21.54
N LYS A 104 55.42 8.03 -20.39
CA LYS A 104 55.98 8.44 -19.07
C LYS A 104 56.98 9.65 -18.92
N VAL A 105 57.42 9.83 -17.65
CA VAL A 105 58.40 10.80 -17.07
C VAL A 105 57.76 12.15 -16.61
N THR A 106 57.84 12.62 -15.35
CA THR A 106 58.55 12.17 -14.12
C THR A 106 57.76 12.44 -12.82
N LYS A 107 58.14 11.81 -11.68
CA LYS A 107 57.76 12.26 -10.32
C LYS A 107 58.66 13.41 -9.83
N LYS A 108 58.12 14.31 -8.99
CA LYS A 108 58.87 14.99 -7.91
C LYS A 108 57.94 15.41 -6.76
N THR A 109 58.50 15.56 -5.55
CA THR A 109 57.79 15.72 -4.27
C THR A 109 58.09 17.05 -3.59
N ALA A 110 57.08 17.71 -3.02
CA ALA A 110 57.23 18.75 -1.98
C ALA A 110 55.95 18.87 -1.13
N LYS A 111 56.04 19.46 0.07
CA LYS A 111 54.95 19.52 1.08
C LYS A 111 55.14 20.72 2.02
N SER A 112 54.32 21.77 1.92
CA SER A 112 54.34 22.91 2.87
C SER A 112 53.03 23.70 2.97
N THR A 113 52.42 23.60 4.16
CA THR A 113 51.68 24.64 4.91
C THR A 113 51.12 25.90 4.22
N LYS A 114 49.79 25.93 4.08
CA LYS A 114 48.87 26.80 4.86
C LYS A 114 49.26 28.29 5.03
N LYS A 115 48.44 29.18 4.46
CA LYS A 115 48.07 30.46 5.10
C LYS A 115 46.56 30.69 4.96
N LYS A 116 45.98 31.43 5.91
CA LYS A 116 44.56 31.81 5.99
C LYS A 116 44.48 33.30 5.68
N ALA A 117 43.50 33.70 4.88
CA ALA A 117 43.03 35.08 4.77
C ALA A 117 41.52 35.04 4.98
N GLU A 118 41.01 36.04 5.69
CA GLU A 118 39.58 36.28 5.89
C GLU A 118 39.24 37.56 5.15
N ASP A 119 38.22 37.50 4.29
CA ASP A 119 37.53 38.67 3.79
C ASP A 119 36.04 38.48 4.07
N VAL A 120 35.39 39.58 4.45
CA VAL A 120 33.97 39.64 4.80
C VAL A 120 33.28 40.41 3.69
N ASP A 121 32.31 39.80 3.02
CA ASP A 121 31.41 40.59 2.16
C ASP A 121 30.00 39.98 2.02
N GLU A 122 29.09 40.86 1.62
CA GLU A 122 27.62 40.87 1.65
C GLU A 122 26.79 39.57 1.51
N ASP A 123 25.66 39.60 2.21
CA ASP A 123 24.50 38.73 2.01
C ASP A 123 23.96 38.80 0.58
N LYS A 124 23.85 37.65 -0.08
CA LYS A 124 23.16 37.47 -1.35
C LYS A 124 22.28 36.22 -1.27
N PRO A 125 20.97 36.33 -1.52
CA PRO A 125 20.04 35.21 -1.36
C PRO A 125 20.41 34.08 -2.31
N LYS A 126 20.71 32.90 -1.74
CA LYS A 126 20.99 31.69 -2.51
C LYS A 126 19.77 31.33 -3.34
N LYS A 127 19.80 31.62 -4.64
CA LYS A 127 18.86 31.06 -5.62
C LYS A 127 18.93 29.54 -5.52
N VAL A 128 17.91 28.95 -4.90
CA VAL A 128 17.66 27.51 -5.01
C VAL A 128 17.33 27.26 -6.47
N THR A 129 18.31 26.79 -7.22
CA THR A 129 18.10 26.29 -8.57
C THR A 129 17.22 25.05 -8.48
N LYS A 130 15.90 25.23 -8.58
CA LYS A 130 14.98 24.16 -8.96
C LYS A 130 15.53 23.58 -10.26
N SER A 131 16.21 22.44 -10.18
CA SER A 131 16.51 21.64 -11.35
C SER A 131 15.17 21.25 -11.94
N LYS A 132 14.86 21.76 -13.14
CA LYS A 132 13.76 21.21 -13.93
C LYS A 132 14.16 19.79 -14.32
N ALA A 133 13.84 18.84 -13.45
CA ALA A 133 13.94 17.43 -13.76
C ALA A 133 13.08 17.21 -15.00
N LYS A 134 13.71 16.83 -16.12
CA LYS A 134 12.95 16.43 -17.29
C LYS A 134 12.09 15.23 -16.87
N PRO A 135 10.78 15.22 -17.19
CA PRO A 135 9.93 14.09 -16.84
C PRO A 135 10.57 12.80 -17.35
N ALA A 136 10.55 11.75 -16.51
CA ALA A 136 11.18 10.50 -16.88
C ALA A 136 10.46 9.93 -18.11
N LYS A 137 11.23 9.39 -19.06
CA LYS A 137 10.64 8.79 -20.26
C LYS A 137 9.74 7.64 -19.86
N ILE A 138 8.52 7.62 -20.40
CA ILE A 138 7.65 6.46 -20.36
C ILE A 138 8.38 5.33 -21.08
N LEU A 139 8.61 4.23 -20.35
CA LEU A 139 9.19 3.01 -20.89
C LEU A 139 8.08 2.20 -21.58
N PRO A 140 8.40 1.38 -22.60
CA PRO A 140 7.42 0.49 -23.18
C PRO A 140 6.85 -0.49 -22.13
N PRO A 141 5.63 -1.02 -22.36
CA PRO A 141 5.08 -2.14 -21.60
C PRO A 141 6.05 -3.31 -21.49
N ILE A 142 6.08 -3.97 -20.32
CA ILE A 142 6.85 -5.20 -20.10
C ILE A 142 6.20 -6.41 -20.80
N ALA A 143 4.88 -6.38 -21.01
CA ALA A 143 4.12 -7.45 -21.66
C ALA A 143 2.98 -6.85 -22.51
N GLU A 144 2.61 -7.54 -23.60
CA GLU A 144 1.43 -7.19 -24.41
C GLU A 144 0.14 -7.72 -23.76
N ARG A 145 -0.84 -6.83 -23.60
CA ARG A 145 -2.10 -7.12 -22.93
C ARG A 145 -3.11 -7.83 -23.82
N THR A 146 -4.10 -8.45 -23.20
CA THR A 146 -5.24 -9.05 -23.90
C THR A 146 -6.22 -7.94 -24.30
N LYS A 147 -6.62 -7.93 -25.57
CA LYS A 147 -7.55 -6.93 -26.11
C LYS A 147 -8.98 -7.29 -25.75
N ASP A 148 -9.83 -6.27 -25.73
CA ASP A 148 -11.29 -6.41 -25.61
C ASP A 148 -11.76 -7.06 -24.29
N ILE A 149 -10.88 -7.14 -23.29
CA ILE A 149 -11.20 -7.60 -21.93
C ILE A 149 -12.06 -6.57 -21.20
N LYS A 150 -13.18 -7.03 -20.65
CA LYS A 150 -14.18 -6.20 -19.94
C LYS A 150 -13.78 -5.88 -18.48
N LEU A 151 -12.86 -6.65 -17.89
CA LEU A 151 -12.33 -6.47 -16.53
C LEU A 151 -11.18 -5.46 -16.54
N ARG A 152 -11.02 -4.70 -15.46
CA ARG A 152 -9.98 -3.67 -15.34
C ARG A 152 -8.90 -4.11 -14.36
N VAL A 153 -7.74 -4.54 -14.86
CA VAL A 153 -6.68 -5.17 -14.05
C VAL A 153 -5.38 -4.38 -14.10
N GLY A 154 -4.78 -4.17 -12.92
CA GLY A 154 -3.43 -3.62 -12.76
C GLY A 154 -2.89 -3.78 -11.33
N ALA A 155 -2.12 -2.81 -10.82
CA ALA A 155 -1.39 -2.95 -9.55
C ALA A 155 -1.25 -1.65 -8.75
N HIS A 156 -0.86 -1.75 -7.48
CA HIS A 156 -0.54 -0.59 -6.64
C HIS A 156 0.84 0.00 -6.99
N VAL A 157 0.87 0.99 -7.88
CA VAL A 157 2.12 1.60 -8.38
C VAL A 157 2.71 2.68 -7.46
N SER A 158 4.00 2.96 -7.64
CA SER A 158 4.74 3.96 -6.85
C SER A 158 4.61 5.38 -7.40
N ILE A 159 4.47 6.35 -6.50
CA ILE A 159 4.54 7.80 -6.79
C ILE A 159 5.89 8.43 -6.42
N ALA A 160 6.95 7.63 -6.27
CA ALA A 160 8.27 8.14 -5.90
C ALA A 160 8.75 9.23 -6.88
N GLY A 161 9.00 10.44 -6.38
CA GLY A 161 9.36 11.63 -7.17
C GLY A 161 8.19 12.54 -7.56
N GLY A 162 6.95 12.06 -7.54
CA GLY A 162 5.75 12.83 -7.86
C GLY A 162 4.58 11.96 -8.33
N VAL A 163 3.36 12.45 -8.17
CA VAL A 163 2.14 11.68 -8.49
C VAL A 163 2.05 11.32 -9.99
N HIS A 164 2.59 12.16 -10.87
CA HIS A 164 2.74 11.87 -12.31
C HIS A 164 3.52 10.58 -12.61
N ASN A 165 4.42 10.14 -11.72
CA ASN A 165 5.16 8.89 -11.91
C ASN A 165 4.30 7.63 -11.74
N ALA A 166 3.08 7.73 -11.19
CA ALA A 166 2.11 6.63 -11.25
C ALA A 166 1.78 6.30 -12.71
N VAL A 167 1.56 7.30 -13.57
CA VAL A 167 1.23 7.10 -14.99
C VAL A 167 2.40 6.42 -15.74
N ILE A 168 3.64 6.86 -15.50
CA ILE A 168 4.85 6.21 -16.05
C ILE A 168 4.95 4.75 -15.58
N ASN A 169 4.73 4.49 -14.28
CA ASN A 169 4.87 3.15 -13.71
C ASN A 169 3.77 2.21 -14.19
N VAL A 170 2.53 2.69 -14.34
CA VAL A 170 1.39 1.87 -14.73
C VAL A 170 1.44 1.49 -16.22
N VAL A 171 1.76 2.45 -17.10
CA VAL A 171 1.99 2.17 -18.53
C VAL A 171 3.15 1.18 -18.71
N HIS A 172 4.21 1.27 -17.90
CA HIS A 172 5.35 0.36 -17.98
C HIS A 172 5.03 -1.09 -17.56
N ILE A 173 4.15 -1.33 -16.57
CA ILE A 173 3.66 -2.70 -16.29
C ILE A 173 2.62 -3.19 -17.32
N GLY A 174 2.30 -2.37 -18.32
CA GLY A 174 1.39 -2.71 -19.40
C GLY A 174 -0.07 -2.39 -19.08
N THR A 175 -0.39 -1.16 -18.70
CA THR A 175 -1.78 -0.68 -18.82
C THR A 175 -1.89 0.23 -20.04
N ASP A 176 -2.64 -0.20 -21.07
CA ASP A 176 -2.90 0.59 -22.28
C ASP A 176 -4.41 0.68 -22.59
N VAL A 177 -4.75 1.48 -23.59
CA VAL A 177 -6.15 1.87 -23.91
C VAL A 177 -7.07 0.67 -24.17
N ALA A 178 -6.53 -0.45 -24.67
CA ALA A 178 -7.32 -1.58 -25.15
C ALA A 178 -7.55 -2.70 -24.11
N SER A 179 -6.94 -2.58 -22.92
CA SER A 179 -6.74 -3.71 -22.00
C SER A 179 -7.48 -3.66 -20.66
N GLY A 180 -8.35 -2.68 -20.44
CA GLY A 180 -9.02 -2.51 -19.14
C GLY A 180 -8.02 -2.17 -18.02
N ASN A 181 -7.79 -0.88 -17.80
CA ASN A 181 -6.78 -0.43 -16.83
C ASN A 181 -7.38 -0.25 -15.44
N ALA A 182 -6.60 -0.61 -14.41
CA ALA A 182 -6.82 -0.23 -13.02
C ALA A 182 -5.45 0.05 -12.35
N PHE A 183 -5.39 0.92 -11.35
CA PHE A 183 -4.21 1.06 -10.50
C PHE A 183 -4.53 1.74 -9.17
N ALA A 184 -3.81 1.33 -8.13
CA ALA A 184 -3.73 2.08 -6.88
C ALA A 184 -2.43 2.88 -6.78
N MET A 185 -2.43 3.86 -5.89
CA MET A 185 -1.24 4.62 -5.49
C MET A 185 -1.47 5.28 -4.13
N PHE A 186 -0.43 5.53 -3.34
CA PHE A 186 -0.57 6.42 -2.19
C PHE A 186 -0.59 7.88 -2.68
N MET A 187 -1.45 8.73 -2.09
CA MET A 187 -1.52 10.16 -2.43
C MET A 187 -0.37 10.99 -1.84
N LYS A 188 0.37 10.41 -0.88
CA LYS A 188 1.50 10.99 -0.14
C LYS A 188 2.38 9.89 0.46
N ASN A 189 3.42 10.26 1.23
CA ASN A 189 4.23 9.26 1.93
C ASN A 189 3.39 8.57 3.02
N GLN A 190 3.09 7.28 2.83
CA GLN A 190 2.20 6.52 3.71
C GLN A 190 2.79 6.21 5.09
N ARG A 191 4.09 6.47 5.30
CA ARG A 191 4.83 6.15 6.52
C ARG A 191 5.05 7.36 7.45
N LYS A 192 4.45 8.51 7.16
CA LYS A 192 4.66 9.79 7.87
C LYS A 192 3.39 10.61 8.00
N TRP A 193 3.34 11.46 9.02
CA TRP A 193 2.29 12.46 9.18
C TRP A 193 2.62 13.78 8.49
N GLU A 194 3.92 14.08 8.32
CA GLU A 194 4.39 15.29 7.64
C GLU A 194 4.14 15.17 6.13
N THR A 195 3.09 15.83 5.66
CA THR A 195 2.76 15.92 4.23
C THR A 195 3.40 17.17 3.62
N VAL A 196 3.89 17.04 2.38
CA VAL A 196 4.21 18.20 1.52
C VAL A 196 3.04 18.41 0.57
N ASP A 197 2.71 19.66 0.27
CA ASP A 197 1.70 20.00 -0.72
C ASP A 197 2.01 19.37 -2.09
N MET A 198 0.95 19.04 -2.82
CA MET A 198 1.07 18.49 -4.16
C MET A 198 1.56 19.59 -5.12
N ASP A 199 2.76 19.42 -5.70
CA ASP A 199 3.31 20.40 -6.65
C ASP A 199 2.35 20.55 -7.87
N PRO A 200 1.89 21.77 -8.21
CA PRO A 200 0.95 21.98 -9.31
C PRO A 200 1.47 21.50 -10.68
N GLU A 201 2.78 21.56 -10.94
CA GLU A 201 3.38 21.05 -12.19
C GLU A 201 3.25 19.53 -12.24
N HIS A 202 3.39 18.84 -11.10
CA HIS A 202 3.20 17.39 -10.99
C HIS A 202 1.73 16.96 -11.13
N ALA A 203 0.79 17.77 -10.64
CA ALA A 203 -0.64 17.51 -10.81
C ALA A 203 -1.07 17.69 -12.28
N GLN A 204 -0.56 18.72 -12.95
CA GLN A 204 -0.79 18.96 -14.37
C GLN A 204 -0.23 17.81 -15.24
N PHE A 205 0.98 17.32 -14.96
CA PHE A 205 1.54 16.17 -15.68
C PHE A 205 0.73 14.88 -15.47
N PHE A 206 0.20 14.62 -14.26
CA PHE A 206 -0.70 13.48 -14.03
C PHE A 206 -1.95 13.58 -14.90
N VAL A 207 -2.67 14.71 -14.83
CA VAL A 207 -3.92 14.92 -15.60
C VAL A 207 -3.68 14.93 -17.11
N GLN A 208 -2.52 15.42 -17.57
CA GLN A 208 -2.18 15.40 -18.99
C GLN A 208 -1.81 14.00 -19.47
N TRP A 209 -0.91 13.28 -18.80
CA TRP A 209 -0.50 11.95 -19.25
C TRP A 209 -1.60 10.90 -19.11
N CYS A 210 -2.52 11.06 -18.14
CA CYS A 210 -3.74 10.26 -18.11
C CYS A 210 -4.56 10.43 -19.41
N LYS A 211 -4.62 11.63 -19.99
CA LYS A 211 -5.26 11.84 -21.30
C LYS A 211 -4.42 11.30 -22.46
N ASP A 212 -3.11 11.55 -22.45
CA ASP A 212 -2.19 11.11 -23.51
C ASP A 212 -2.14 9.57 -23.64
N HIS A 213 -2.44 8.85 -22.56
CA HIS A 213 -2.52 7.38 -22.50
C HIS A 213 -3.95 6.83 -22.33
N SER A 214 -4.98 7.69 -22.48
CA SER A 214 -6.41 7.34 -22.32
C SER A 214 -6.77 6.56 -21.04
N ILE A 215 -6.08 6.88 -19.95
CA ILE A 215 -6.32 6.38 -18.60
C ILE A 215 -7.38 7.28 -17.95
N ASP A 216 -8.62 6.80 -17.86
CA ASP A 216 -9.68 7.50 -17.13
C ASP A 216 -9.48 7.36 -15.61
N ALA A 217 -8.66 8.23 -15.05
CA ALA A 217 -8.34 8.26 -13.63
C ALA A 217 -9.56 8.46 -12.71
N ALA A 218 -10.73 8.87 -13.23
CA ALA A 218 -11.96 8.89 -12.44
C ALA A 218 -12.48 7.47 -12.18
N GLU A 219 -12.32 6.56 -13.14
CA GLU A 219 -12.88 5.20 -13.09
C GLU A 219 -11.86 4.09 -12.80
N CYS A 220 -10.58 4.29 -13.15
CA CYS A 220 -9.54 3.27 -13.01
C CYS A 220 -8.58 3.48 -11.84
N CYS A 221 -8.55 4.67 -11.24
CA CYS A 221 -7.62 4.97 -10.16
C CYS A 221 -8.28 4.75 -8.80
N LEU A 222 -7.63 3.94 -7.96
CA LEU A 222 -8.06 3.60 -6.60
C LEU A 222 -6.95 3.96 -5.61
N PRO A 223 -6.70 5.23 -5.29
CA PRO A 223 -5.63 5.59 -4.37
C PRO A 223 -5.87 5.04 -2.96
N HIS A 224 -4.80 4.58 -2.33
CA HIS A 224 -4.83 3.99 -1.00
C HIS A 224 -4.47 5.03 0.07
N GLY A 225 -5.22 5.02 1.18
CA GLY A 225 -4.91 5.81 2.36
C GLY A 225 -3.68 5.31 3.12
N SER A 226 -3.07 6.18 3.93
CA SER A 226 -1.96 5.80 4.80
C SER A 226 -2.41 4.86 5.92
N TYR A 227 -1.67 3.77 6.13
CA TYR A 227 -1.86 2.82 7.25
C TYR A 227 -1.71 3.44 8.66
N LEU A 228 -1.30 4.72 8.76
CA LEU A 228 -1.29 5.47 10.02
C LEU A 228 -2.67 6.04 10.37
N VAL A 229 -3.56 6.20 9.39
CA VAL A 229 -4.91 6.74 9.57
C VAL A 229 -5.78 5.68 10.23
N ASN A 230 -6.40 6.04 11.37
CA ASN A 230 -7.44 5.25 12.01
C ASN A 230 -8.61 6.20 12.31
N LEU A 231 -9.68 6.12 11.52
CA LEU A 231 -10.84 6.99 11.70
C LEU A 231 -11.71 6.62 12.91
N ALA A 232 -11.51 5.46 13.54
CA ALA A 232 -12.16 5.06 14.78
C ALA A 232 -11.41 5.49 16.06
N HIS A 233 -10.35 6.30 15.95
CA HIS A 233 -9.54 6.65 17.12
C HIS A 233 -10.29 7.61 18.08
N PRO A 234 -10.40 7.30 19.40
CA PRO A 234 -11.17 8.12 20.35
C PRO A 234 -10.44 9.36 20.86
N ASP A 235 -9.12 9.28 21.11
CA ASP A 235 -8.32 10.42 21.57
C ASP A 235 -8.46 11.63 20.61
N PRO A 236 -8.85 12.83 21.08
CA PRO A 236 -9.13 13.97 20.20
C PRO A 236 -7.95 14.40 19.32
N ALA A 237 -6.72 14.36 19.85
CA ALA A 237 -5.53 14.78 19.09
C ALA A 237 -5.26 13.81 17.93
N ARG A 238 -5.35 12.50 18.17
CA ARG A 238 -5.21 11.45 17.16
C ARG A 238 -6.41 11.37 16.21
N LYS A 239 -7.65 11.55 16.68
CA LYS A 239 -8.85 11.67 15.81
C LYS A 239 -8.65 12.83 14.83
N LYS A 240 -8.19 13.99 15.31
CA LYS A 240 -7.87 15.14 14.45
C LYS A 240 -6.73 14.84 13.47
N GLN A 241 -5.61 14.28 13.93
CA GLN A 241 -4.45 13.97 13.07
C GLN A 241 -4.81 12.96 11.95
N ALA A 242 -5.59 11.93 12.27
CA ALA A 242 -6.10 10.97 11.30
C ALA A 242 -7.09 11.63 10.31
N TYR A 243 -8.05 12.41 10.82
CA TYR A 243 -9.04 13.14 10.01
C TYR A 243 -8.39 14.15 9.06
N ASP A 244 -7.48 15.00 9.54
CA ASP A 244 -6.78 16.00 8.72
C ASP A 244 -6.00 15.32 7.58
N SER A 245 -5.35 14.19 7.86
CA SER A 245 -4.61 13.39 6.88
C SER A 245 -5.53 12.74 5.84
N PHE A 246 -6.69 12.23 6.26
CA PHE A 246 -7.71 11.62 5.41
C PHE A 246 -8.35 12.68 4.48
N LEU A 247 -8.81 13.80 5.05
CA LEU A 247 -9.38 14.92 4.30
C LEU A 247 -8.41 15.44 3.24
N ASN A 248 -7.11 15.58 3.59
CA ASN A 248 -6.09 16.03 2.65
C ASN A 248 -5.93 15.08 1.45
N ASP A 249 -6.11 13.76 1.62
CA ASP A 249 -6.05 12.82 0.50
C ASP A 249 -7.31 12.86 -0.37
N LEU A 250 -8.50 13.03 0.21
CA LEU A 250 -9.73 13.27 -0.55
C LEU A 250 -9.64 14.55 -1.39
N THR A 251 -9.12 15.64 -0.83
CA THR A 251 -8.86 16.88 -1.57
C THR A 251 -7.82 16.70 -2.68
N ARG A 252 -6.78 15.87 -2.47
CA ARG A 252 -5.84 15.53 -3.55
C ARG A 252 -6.52 14.70 -4.65
N CYS A 253 -7.36 13.73 -4.31
CA CYS A 253 -8.10 12.90 -5.27
C CYS A 253 -9.02 13.78 -6.12
N HIS A 254 -9.81 14.67 -5.48
CA HIS A 254 -10.68 15.61 -6.18
C HIS A 254 -9.89 16.50 -7.15
N ARG A 255 -8.76 17.07 -6.71
CA ARG A 255 -7.88 17.92 -7.54
C ARG A 255 -7.21 17.19 -8.71
N LEU A 256 -7.11 15.86 -8.68
CA LEU A 256 -6.62 15.04 -9.80
C LEU A 256 -7.75 14.45 -10.66
N GLY A 257 -9.02 14.71 -10.33
CA GLY A 257 -10.19 14.15 -11.03
C GLY A 257 -10.49 12.69 -10.71
N ILE A 258 -9.86 12.13 -9.66
CA ILE A 258 -10.04 10.74 -9.24
C ILE A 258 -11.35 10.62 -8.44
N ARG A 259 -12.17 9.59 -8.72
CA ARG A 259 -13.46 9.39 -8.02
C ARG A 259 -13.32 8.57 -6.76
N TYR A 260 -12.57 7.47 -6.77
CA TYR A 260 -12.49 6.55 -5.64
C TYR A 260 -11.33 6.90 -4.71
N TYR A 261 -11.43 6.56 -3.44
CA TYR A 261 -10.33 6.60 -2.48
C TYR A 261 -10.50 5.46 -1.47
N ASN A 262 -9.58 4.49 -1.50
CA ASN A 262 -9.63 3.29 -0.68
C ASN A 262 -8.92 3.48 0.67
N PHE A 263 -9.50 2.95 1.75
CA PHE A 263 -8.87 2.96 3.06
C PHE A 263 -9.39 1.83 3.97
N HIS A 264 -8.51 1.34 4.84
CA HIS A 264 -8.88 0.49 5.97
C HIS A 264 -9.79 1.29 6.93
N PRO A 265 -10.99 0.83 7.32
CA PRO A 265 -11.94 1.61 8.11
C PRO A 265 -11.36 2.11 9.44
N GLY A 266 -10.67 1.21 10.16
CA GLY A 266 -9.94 1.55 11.37
C GLY A 266 -9.91 0.43 12.40
N ASN A 267 -9.69 0.83 13.65
CA ASN A 267 -9.67 -0.07 14.80
C ASN A 267 -10.21 0.69 16.03
N ALA A 268 -11.15 0.09 16.77
CA ALA A 268 -11.81 0.69 17.93
C ALA A 268 -10.85 1.07 19.09
N ASN A 269 -9.64 0.52 19.10
CA ASN A 269 -8.64 0.68 20.16
C ASN A 269 -9.19 0.31 21.56
N ALA A 270 -9.68 1.29 22.31
CA ALA A 270 -10.18 1.19 23.67
C ALA A 270 -11.65 1.68 23.82
N THR A 271 -12.37 1.88 22.71
CA THR A 271 -13.84 2.00 22.71
C THR A 271 -14.50 0.63 22.50
N THR A 272 -15.83 0.58 22.52
CA THR A 272 -16.56 -0.55 21.92
C THR A 272 -16.47 -0.51 20.39
N HIS A 273 -16.88 -1.61 19.75
CA HIS A 273 -16.82 -1.77 18.29
C HIS A 273 -17.83 -0.86 17.58
N GLU A 274 -19.03 -0.75 18.16
CA GLU A 274 -20.15 0.07 17.68
C GLU A 274 -19.84 1.56 17.79
N GLU A 275 -19.15 1.97 18.87
CA GLU A 275 -18.64 3.34 19.02
C GLU A 275 -17.59 3.65 17.96
N GLY A 276 -16.66 2.74 17.69
CA GLY A 276 -15.67 2.91 16.60
C GLY A 276 -16.33 3.02 15.22
N ILE A 277 -17.36 2.21 14.95
CA ILE A 277 -18.19 2.29 13.73
C ILE A 277 -18.86 3.67 13.62
N ARG A 278 -19.44 4.20 14.71
CA ARG A 278 -20.04 5.54 14.71
C ARG A 278 -19.00 6.64 14.45
N ILE A 279 -17.84 6.57 15.11
CA ILE A 279 -16.74 7.55 14.94
C ILE A 279 -16.22 7.55 13.47
N ILE A 280 -16.19 6.39 12.80
CA ILE A 280 -15.87 6.32 11.36
C ILE A 280 -16.95 7.05 10.54
N ALA A 281 -18.23 6.72 10.74
CA ALA A 281 -19.33 7.35 9.99
C ALA A 281 -19.43 8.87 10.22
N GLU A 282 -19.25 9.34 11.47
CA GLU A 282 -19.12 10.78 11.80
C GLU A 282 -18.02 11.46 10.96
N ASN A 283 -16.84 10.83 10.88
CA ASN A 283 -15.70 11.36 10.13
C ASN A 283 -15.95 11.31 8.61
N LEU A 284 -16.65 10.30 8.10
CA LEU A 284 -17.04 10.22 6.69
C LEU A 284 -18.05 11.32 6.33
N ASN A 285 -19.15 11.47 7.08
CA ASN A 285 -20.18 12.47 6.78
C ASN A 285 -19.61 13.90 6.84
N LYS A 286 -18.75 14.17 7.84
CA LYS A 286 -18.04 15.44 7.96
C LYS A 286 -17.10 15.71 6.76
N ALA A 287 -16.42 14.69 6.25
CA ALA A 287 -15.56 14.83 5.08
C ALA A 287 -16.36 14.95 3.77
N HIS A 288 -17.49 14.23 3.64
CA HIS A 288 -18.40 14.35 2.50
C HIS A 288 -19.06 15.74 2.43
N ALA A 289 -19.36 16.35 3.58
CA ALA A 289 -19.87 17.71 3.68
C ALA A 289 -18.83 18.80 3.33
N ASP A 290 -17.54 18.47 3.25
CA ASP A 290 -16.49 19.42 2.90
C ASP A 290 -16.37 19.56 1.36
N PRO A 291 -16.59 20.77 0.79
CA PRO A 291 -16.59 20.97 -0.66
C PRO A 291 -15.22 20.75 -1.32
N GLU A 292 -14.10 20.84 -0.58
CA GLU A 292 -12.77 20.53 -1.12
C GLU A 292 -12.60 19.03 -1.44
N THR A 293 -13.54 18.17 -1.02
CA THR A 293 -13.58 16.73 -1.40
C THR A 293 -14.43 16.46 -2.64
N GLY A 294 -15.15 17.45 -3.16
CA GLY A 294 -15.95 17.37 -4.39
C GLY A 294 -16.96 16.21 -4.40
N LYS A 295 -16.70 15.20 -5.25
CA LYS A 295 -17.52 13.99 -5.38
C LYS A 295 -16.70 12.70 -5.16
N VAL A 296 -15.62 12.78 -4.37
CA VAL A 296 -14.81 11.58 -4.07
C VAL A 296 -15.63 10.61 -3.22
N VAL A 297 -15.71 9.36 -3.70
CA VAL A 297 -16.33 8.20 -3.07
C VAL A 297 -15.31 7.56 -2.14
N THR A 298 -15.62 7.50 -0.85
CA THR A 298 -14.79 6.85 0.16
C THR A 298 -15.08 5.35 0.16
N VAL A 299 -14.09 4.57 -0.24
CA VAL A 299 -14.19 3.11 -0.40
C VAL A 299 -13.60 2.45 0.84
N LEU A 300 -14.45 1.75 1.59
CA LEU A 300 -14.11 1.00 2.79
C LEU A 300 -13.53 -0.36 2.43
N GLU A 301 -12.35 -0.71 2.90
CA GLU A 301 -11.78 -2.02 2.62
C GLU A 301 -12.22 -3.10 3.63
N THR A 302 -12.44 -4.32 3.13
CA THR A 302 -12.56 -5.53 3.96
C THR A 302 -11.23 -5.85 4.65
N MET A 303 -11.24 -6.20 5.94
CA MET A 303 -10.02 -6.34 6.74
C MET A 303 -9.70 -7.79 7.13
N ALA A 304 -8.41 -8.17 7.07
CA ALA A 304 -7.93 -9.51 7.42
C ALA A 304 -8.10 -9.95 8.88
N THR A 305 -8.56 -9.08 9.80
CA THR A 305 -8.49 -9.34 11.24
C THR A 305 -9.80 -9.02 11.96
N LEU A 306 -10.18 -9.91 12.87
CA LEU A 306 -11.30 -9.76 13.79
C LEU A 306 -10.84 -9.19 15.15
N GLY A 307 -11.80 -8.87 16.02
CA GLY A 307 -11.55 -8.22 17.30
C GLY A 307 -11.68 -6.70 17.16
N ASN A 308 -10.73 -5.93 17.68
CA ASN A 308 -10.84 -4.46 17.68
C ASN A 308 -10.71 -3.82 16.29
N THR A 309 -10.33 -4.57 15.23
CA THR A 309 -10.27 -4.06 13.85
C THR A 309 -11.66 -4.05 13.25
N ILE A 310 -12.06 -2.93 12.64
CA ILE A 310 -13.38 -2.73 12.06
C ILE A 310 -13.30 -2.93 10.54
N GLY A 311 -14.26 -3.65 9.99
CA GLY A 311 -14.27 -4.14 8.61
C GLY A 311 -13.83 -5.61 8.50
N GLY A 312 -13.66 -6.30 9.64
CA GLY A 312 -13.33 -7.73 9.67
C GLY A 312 -14.50 -8.64 9.29
N THR A 313 -15.72 -8.10 9.32
CA THR A 313 -16.94 -8.72 8.77
C THR A 313 -17.59 -7.78 7.76
N PHE A 314 -18.43 -8.33 6.88
CA PHE A 314 -19.28 -7.51 5.99
C PHE A 314 -20.27 -6.66 6.79
N SER A 315 -20.83 -7.19 7.88
CA SER A 315 -21.70 -6.47 8.80
C SER A 315 -21.08 -5.21 9.43
N ASP A 316 -19.76 -5.15 9.65
CA ASP A 316 -19.08 -3.92 10.09
C ASP A 316 -19.21 -2.81 9.03
N LEU A 317 -18.94 -3.15 7.77
CA LEU A 317 -18.98 -2.22 6.65
C LEU A 317 -20.41 -1.77 6.37
N ALA A 318 -21.37 -2.70 6.41
CA ALA A 318 -22.79 -2.41 6.31
C ALA A 318 -23.27 -1.46 7.43
N ALA A 319 -22.79 -1.64 8.65
CA ALA A 319 -23.11 -0.76 9.78
C ALA A 319 -22.53 0.66 9.61
N ILE A 320 -21.31 0.80 9.07
CA ILE A 320 -20.75 2.11 8.69
C ILE A 320 -21.59 2.74 7.58
N ILE A 321 -21.81 2.03 6.47
CA ILE A 321 -22.58 2.52 5.30
C ILE A 321 -23.98 2.99 5.72
N LYS A 322 -24.67 2.23 6.59
CA LYS A 322 -25.99 2.58 7.13
C LYS A 322 -25.99 3.96 7.79
N LEU A 323 -24.94 4.30 8.54
CA LEU A 323 -24.75 5.57 9.25
C LEU A 323 -24.17 6.70 8.37
N VAL A 324 -23.67 6.41 7.17
CA VAL A 324 -23.21 7.45 6.23
C VAL A 324 -24.40 8.22 5.64
N ASP A 325 -24.36 9.55 5.63
CA ASP A 325 -25.46 10.37 5.12
C ASP A 325 -25.57 10.29 3.59
N ASP A 326 -24.49 10.62 2.87
CA ASP A 326 -24.44 10.51 1.40
C ASP A 326 -24.04 9.10 0.96
N LYS A 327 -25.07 8.24 0.82
CA LYS A 327 -24.92 6.87 0.31
C LYS A 327 -24.28 6.79 -1.08
N SER A 328 -24.32 7.86 -1.90
CA SER A 328 -23.67 7.87 -3.22
C SER A 328 -22.15 8.05 -3.14
N ARG A 329 -21.63 8.47 -1.98
CA ARG A 329 -20.21 8.74 -1.73
C ARG A 329 -19.52 7.72 -0.81
N VAL A 330 -20.15 6.59 -0.54
CA VAL A 330 -19.53 5.44 0.13
C VAL A 330 -19.58 4.19 -0.75
N GLY A 331 -18.59 3.32 -0.60
CA GLY A 331 -18.53 2.03 -1.25
C GLY A 331 -17.58 1.08 -0.53
N VAL A 332 -17.33 -0.09 -1.10
CA VAL A 332 -16.47 -1.13 -0.54
C VAL A 332 -15.43 -1.61 -1.55
N CYS A 333 -14.22 -1.89 -1.07
CA CYS A 333 -13.21 -2.67 -1.76
C CYS A 333 -13.14 -4.05 -1.11
N LEU A 334 -13.25 -5.11 -1.91
CA LEU A 334 -13.09 -6.48 -1.45
C LEU A 334 -11.65 -6.91 -1.73
N ASP A 335 -10.86 -7.07 -0.67
CA ASP A 335 -9.54 -7.71 -0.77
C ASP A 335 -9.66 -9.23 -0.57
N THR A 336 -9.22 -9.99 -1.57
CA THR A 336 -9.38 -11.46 -1.58
C THR A 336 -8.56 -12.14 -0.48
N CYS A 337 -7.37 -11.64 -0.14
CA CYS A 337 -6.56 -12.16 0.96
C CYS A 337 -7.17 -11.82 2.33
N HIS A 338 -7.77 -10.64 2.48
CA HIS A 338 -8.37 -10.15 3.71
C HIS A 338 -9.65 -10.92 4.04
N VAL A 339 -10.58 -11.09 3.10
CA VAL A 339 -11.80 -11.88 3.37
C VAL A 339 -11.46 -13.34 3.67
N PHE A 340 -10.47 -13.90 2.99
CA PHE A 340 -9.95 -15.25 3.26
C PHE A 340 -9.27 -15.38 4.64
N ALA A 341 -8.48 -14.38 5.04
CA ALA A 341 -7.87 -14.34 6.37
C ALA A 341 -8.92 -14.09 7.48
N ALA A 342 -10.02 -13.40 7.19
CA ALA A 342 -11.16 -13.22 8.10
C ALA A 342 -12.02 -14.49 8.22
N GLY A 343 -12.11 -15.30 7.16
CA GLY A 343 -12.75 -16.62 7.16
C GLY A 343 -13.85 -16.84 6.11
N TYR A 344 -13.95 -15.95 5.12
CA TYR A 344 -14.80 -16.11 3.94
C TYR A 344 -13.99 -16.83 2.85
N ASP A 345 -14.44 -18.02 2.43
CA ASP A 345 -13.70 -18.84 1.47
C ASP A 345 -14.05 -18.47 0.02
N LEU A 346 -13.09 -18.59 -0.89
CA LEU A 346 -13.20 -18.25 -2.32
C LEU A 346 -12.67 -19.37 -3.23
N ARG A 347 -12.16 -20.46 -2.65
CA ARG A 347 -11.28 -21.43 -3.33
C ARG A 347 -11.95 -22.30 -4.37
N THR A 348 -13.24 -22.61 -4.21
CA THR A 348 -14.05 -23.36 -5.18
C THR A 348 -15.21 -22.50 -5.66
N PRO A 349 -15.85 -22.81 -6.81
CA PRO A 349 -17.00 -22.07 -7.32
C PRO A 349 -18.14 -21.93 -6.31
N GLU A 350 -18.39 -22.96 -5.50
CA GLU A 350 -19.45 -22.96 -4.47
C GLU A 350 -19.11 -22.03 -3.31
N ALA A 351 -17.87 -22.09 -2.80
CA ALA A 351 -17.39 -21.23 -1.71
C ALA A 351 -17.36 -19.76 -2.14
N TYR A 352 -16.87 -19.50 -3.36
CA TYR A 352 -16.91 -18.18 -3.99
C TYR A 352 -18.35 -17.66 -4.13
N ALA A 353 -19.27 -18.48 -4.63
CA ALA A 353 -20.68 -18.10 -4.76
C ALA A 353 -21.35 -17.83 -3.41
N GLU A 354 -21.07 -18.63 -2.36
CA GLU A 354 -21.55 -18.39 -1.00
C GLU A 354 -21.02 -17.07 -0.43
N THR A 355 -19.72 -16.80 -0.56
CA THR A 355 -19.11 -15.54 -0.10
C THR A 355 -19.67 -14.32 -0.84
N MET A 356 -19.82 -14.39 -2.18
CA MET A 356 -20.38 -13.28 -2.96
C MET A 356 -21.88 -13.09 -2.69
N LYS A 357 -22.65 -14.16 -2.46
CA LYS A 357 -24.05 -14.07 -2.02
C LYS A 357 -24.14 -13.40 -0.64
N LYS A 358 -23.29 -13.79 0.30
CA LYS A 358 -23.26 -13.20 1.65
C LYS A 358 -22.83 -11.72 1.64
N PHE A 359 -21.94 -11.33 0.73
CA PHE A 359 -21.64 -9.91 0.49
C PHE A 359 -22.88 -9.14 0.01
N ASP A 360 -23.63 -9.69 -0.95
CA ASP A 360 -24.85 -9.07 -1.45
C ASP A 360 -25.95 -8.97 -0.37
N GLU A 361 -26.09 -9.99 0.47
CA GLU A 361 -27.08 -10.03 1.57
C GLU A 361 -26.74 -9.12 2.76
N GLU A 362 -25.45 -8.91 3.08
CA GLU A 362 -25.03 -8.04 4.20
C GLU A 362 -24.77 -6.58 3.77
N ILE A 363 -24.18 -6.35 2.59
CA ILE A 363 -23.77 -5.03 2.09
C ILE A 363 -24.55 -4.61 0.84
N GLY A 364 -24.73 -5.53 -0.12
CA GLY A 364 -25.28 -5.26 -1.46
C GLY A 364 -24.18 -4.98 -2.49
N LEU A 365 -24.22 -5.68 -3.63
CA LEU A 365 -23.20 -5.57 -4.69
C LEU A 365 -23.11 -4.16 -5.29
N ASP A 366 -24.19 -3.37 -5.24
CA ASP A 366 -24.21 -1.96 -5.64
C ASP A 366 -23.16 -1.10 -4.90
N TYR A 367 -22.75 -1.47 -3.68
CA TYR A 367 -21.70 -0.76 -2.95
C TYR A 367 -20.29 -1.21 -3.31
N LEU A 368 -20.09 -2.34 -3.99
CA LEU A 368 -18.77 -2.81 -4.40
C LEU A 368 -18.21 -1.91 -5.51
N LYS A 369 -17.09 -1.23 -5.23
CA LYS A 369 -16.45 -0.28 -6.17
C LYS A 369 -15.08 -0.73 -6.67
N ALA A 370 -14.47 -1.73 -6.03
CA ALA A 370 -13.14 -2.21 -6.37
C ALA A 370 -12.87 -3.62 -5.80
N PHE A 371 -11.81 -4.24 -6.32
CA PHE A 371 -11.13 -5.35 -5.67
C PHE A 371 -9.66 -5.04 -5.45
N HIS A 372 -9.13 -5.52 -4.32
CA HIS A 372 -7.72 -5.86 -4.22
C HIS A 372 -7.59 -7.37 -4.45
N ILE A 373 -6.78 -7.76 -5.43
CA ILE A 373 -6.67 -9.15 -5.89
C ILE A 373 -5.34 -9.72 -5.39
N ASN A 374 -5.39 -10.26 -4.18
CA ASN A 374 -4.23 -10.77 -3.46
C ASN A 374 -4.46 -12.23 -3.06
N ASP A 375 -3.51 -13.11 -3.40
CA ASP A 375 -3.46 -14.47 -2.83
C ASP A 375 -2.95 -14.40 -1.38
N SER A 376 -3.15 -15.43 -0.55
CA SER A 376 -2.74 -15.41 0.85
C SER A 376 -1.60 -16.38 1.15
N LYS A 377 -0.52 -15.91 1.78
CA LYS A 377 0.51 -16.80 2.33
C LYS A 377 0.02 -17.60 3.53
N ALA A 378 -1.11 -17.22 4.13
CA ALA A 378 -1.65 -17.83 5.35
C ALA A 378 -2.95 -18.60 5.04
N PRO A 379 -3.31 -19.64 5.81
CA PRO A 379 -4.53 -20.40 5.59
C PRO A 379 -5.80 -19.59 5.89
N LEU A 380 -6.94 -20.12 5.43
CA LEU A 380 -8.30 -19.64 5.74
C LEU A 380 -8.46 -19.40 7.25
N SER A 381 -9.13 -18.30 7.61
CA SER A 381 -9.39 -17.90 9.02
C SER A 381 -8.13 -17.75 9.90
N SER A 382 -6.94 -17.54 9.30
CA SER A 382 -5.70 -17.34 10.05
C SER A 382 -5.59 -15.99 10.75
N HIS A 383 -6.44 -15.03 10.37
CA HIS A 383 -6.41 -13.63 10.79
C HIS A 383 -5.04 -12.98 10.61
N ARG A 384 -4.47 -13.15 9.41
CA ARG A 384 -3.20 -12.56 8.97
C ARG A 384 -3.31 -11.99 7.56
N ASP A 385 -3.26 -10.67 7.44
CA ASP A 385 -2.74 -9.99 6.24
C ASP A 385 -1.31 -10.49 6.00
N LEU A 386 -1.12 -11.19 4.87
CA LEU A 386 0.15 -11.65 4.32
C LEU A 386 0.01 -12.01 2.82
N HIS A 387 -0.01 -11.01 1.93
CA HIS A 387 -0.24 -11.23 0.49
C HIS A 387 0.80 -12.16 -0.16
N ALA A 388 0.36 -13.11 -0.99
CA ALA A 388 1.16 -13.97 -1.85
C ALA A 388 1.05 -13.53 -3.33
N ARG A 389 1.83 -14.16 -4.22
CA ARG A 389 1.64 -14.01 -5.68
C ARG A 389 0.45 -14.84 -6.13
N ILE A 390 -0.23 -14.42 -7.19
CA ILE A 390 -1.44 -15.07 -7.72
C ILE A 390 -1.19 -16.56 -7.98
N GLY A 391 -2.04 -17.42 -7.43
CA GLY A 391 -1.97 -18.87 -7.55
C GLY A 391 -0.93 -19.56 -6.66
N THR A 392 -0.07 -18.82 -5.95
CA THR A 392 1.02 -19.38 -5.14
C THR A 392 0.68 -19.52 -3.65
N GLY A 393 -0.36 -18.85 -3.18
CA GLY A 393 -0.81 -18.92 -1.80
C GLY A 393 -1.92 -19.96 -1.58
N TYR A 394 -2.62 -19.83 -0.46
CA TYR A 394 -3.68 -20.73 -0.02
C TYR A 394 -5.01 -20.51 -0.73
N LEU A 395 -5.19 -19.39 -1.45
CA LEU A 395 -6.35 -19.21 -2.33
C LEU A 395 -6.18 -19.98 -3.65
N GLY A 396 -4.94 -20.08 -4.15
CA GLY A 396 -4.66 -20.82 -5.39
C GLY A 396 -5.29 -20.18 -6.62
N LEU A 397 -5.06 -20.77 -7.80
CA LEU A 397 -5.43 -20.15 -9.08
C LEU A 397 -6.96 -20.14 -9.30
N GLU A 398 -7.67 -21.14 -8.77
CA GLU A 398 -9.11 -21.34 -8.89
C GLU A 398 -9.92 -20.16 -8.31
N SER A 399 -9.50 -19.62 -7.16
CA SER A 399 -10.10 -18.40 -6.58
C SER A 399 -10.11 -17.21 -7.56
N PHE A 400 -9.07 -17.10 -8.39
CA PHE A 400 -8.94 -16.02 -9.37
C PHE A 400 -9.60 -16.37 -10.70
N HIS A 401 -9.71 -17.64 -11.06
CA HIS A 401 -10.53 -18.08 -12.20
C HIS A 401 -12.01 -17.76 -11.96
N ASN A 402 -12.53 -18.05 -10.76
CA ASN A 402 -13.88 -17.68 -10.34
C ASN A 402 -14.13 -16.17 -10.50
N LEU A 403 -13.21 -15.33 -9.99
CA LEU A 403 -13.33 -13.87 -10.07
C LEU A 403 -13.19 -13.33 -11.50
N MET A 404 -12.24 -13.84 -12.29
CA MET A 404 -11.98 -13.37 -13.66
C MET A 404 -13.06 -13.80 -14.67
N ASN A 405 -14.00 -14.66 -14.28
CA ASN A 405 -15.14 -15.07 -15.11
C ASN A 405 -16.51 -14.57 -14.58
N ASP A 406 -16.52 -13.73 -13.54
CA ASP A 406 -17.75 -13.18 -12.97
C ASP A 406 -18.21 -11.91 -13.69
N GLU A 407 -19.19 -12.03 -14.58
CA GLU A 407 -19.66 -10.91 -15.41
C GLU A 407 -20.24 -9.73 -14.60
N ARG A 408 -20.54 -9.90 -13.31
CA ARG A 408 -21.04 -8.83 -12.43
C ARG A 408 -20.00 -7.74 -12.16
N PHE A 409 -18.71 -8.05 -12.34
CA PHE A 409 -17.60 -7.16 -11.96
C PHE A 409 -16.89 -6.51 -13.14
N HIS A 410 -17.47 -6.61 -14.33
CA HIS A 410 -17.02 -5.87 -15.51
C HIS A 410 -16.94 -4.36 -15.25
N GLY A 411 -15.83 -3.76 -15.68
CA GLY A 411 -15.53 -2.35 -15.44
C GLY A 411 -15.09 -1.99 -14.01
N LEU A 412 -15.17 -2.86 -13.01
CA LEU A 412 -14.65 -2.54 -11.68
C LEU A 412 -13.11 -2.60 -11.68
N PRO A 413 -12.40 -1.65 -11.04
CA PRO A 413 -10.95 -1.69 -10.88
C PRO A 413 -10.52 -2.83 -9.95
N MET A 414 -9.63 -3.68 -10.44
CA MET A 414 -8.99 -4.80 -9.74
C MET A 414 -7.48 -4.55 -9.64
N VAL A 415 -6.96 -4.51 -8.42
CA VAL A 415 -5.59 -4.06 -8.12
C VAL A 415 -4.78 -5.15 -7.43
N LEU A 416 -3.64 -5.53 -7.99
CA LEU A 416 -2.62 -6.35 -7.34
C LEU A 416 -1.87 -5.53 -6.28
N GLU A 417 -1.77 -6.05 -5.07
CA GLU A 417 -0.80 -5.62 -4.04
C GLU A 417 0.18 -6.77 -3.70
N THR A 418 0.37 -7.67 -4.67
CA THR A 418 1.19 -8.87 -4.57
C THR A 418 2.68 -8.54 -4.40
N PRO A 419 3.47 -9.40 -3.72
CA PRO A 419 4.87 -9.13 -3.41
C PRO A 419 5.79 -9.29 -4.62
N ILE A 420 6.43 -8.20 -5.05
CA ILE A 420 7.36 -8.14 -6.19
C ILE A 420 8.85 -8.39 -5.83
N ASP A 421 9.14 -8.78 -4.59
CA ASP A 421 10.48 -9.18 -4.13
C ASP A 421 10.95 -10.46 -4.85
N VAL A 422 11.92 -10.35 -5.76
CA VAL A 422 12.62 -11.50 -6.35
C VAL A 422 14.05 -11.61 -5.80
N THR A 423 14.57 -12.83 -5.71
CA THR A 423 15.96 -13.08 -5.31
C THR A 423 16.88 -12.97 -6.52
N ASP A 424 17.84 -12.04 -6.48
CA ASP A 424 18.84 -11.89 -7.54
C ASP A 424 19.88 -13.03 -7.53
N LYS A 425 20.72 -13.07 -8.57
CA LYS A 425 21.81 -14.06 -8.71
C LYS A 425 22.87 -14.05 -7.59
N ASN A 426 22.82 -13.08 -6.67
CA ASN A 426 23.71 -12.94 -5.53
C ASN A 426 23.01 -13.30 -4.20
N GLY A 427 21.76 -13.78 -4.24
CA GLY A 427 20.94 -14.07 -3.06
C GLY A 427 20.28 -12.85 -2.41
N LYS A 428 20.31 -11.69 -3.07
CA LYS A 428 19.74 -10.44 -2.54
C LYS A 428 18.34 -10.21 -3.09
N LYS A 429 17.38 -9.87 -2.22
CA LYS A 429 16.06 -9.40 -2.65
C LYS A 429 16.13 -8.06 -3.39
N VAL A 430 15.40 -7.97 -4.50
CA VAL A 430 15.20 -6.78 -5.34
C VAL A 430 13.76 -6.75 -5.86
N GLU A 431 13.20 -5.56 -6.09
CA GLU A 431 11.86 -5.39 -6.66
C GLU A 431 11.89 -5.64 -8.19
N ASP A 432 11.11 -6.61 -8.69
CA ASP A 432 10.83 -6.79 -10.12
C ASP A 432 9.39 -6.41 -10.46
N LYS A 433 9.19 -5.21 -11.03
CA LYS A 433 7.88 -4.76 -11.53
C LYS A 433 7.30 -5.65 -12.63
N GLY A 434 8.13 -6.45 -13.30
CA GLY A 434 7.70 -7.47 -14.24
C GLY A 434 6.88 -8.59 -13.59
N VAL A 435 6.93 -8.78 -12.27
CA VAL A 435 6.04 -9.70 -11.55
C VAL A 435 4.58 -9.33 -11.81
N TRP A 436 4.19 -8.07 -11.57
CA TRP A 436 2.83 -7.60 -11.84
C TRP A 436 2.46 -7.71 -13.31
N ALA A 437 3.33 -7.31 -14.25
CA ALA A 437 3.05 -7.43 -15.69
C ALA A 437 2.74 -8.88 -16.11
N ARG A 438 3.40 -9.87 -15.49
CA ARG A 438 3.15 -11.30 -15.72
C ARG A 438 1.91 -11.81 -15.00
N GLU A 439 1.65 -11.37 -13.76
CA GLU A 439 0.43 -11.73 -13.01
C GLU A 439 -0.84 -11.17 -13.66
N ILE A 440 -0.81 -9.91 -14.10
CA ILE A 440 -1.90 -9.29 -14.87
C ILE A 440 -2.18 -10.13 -16.12
N LYS A 441 -1.16 -10.41 -16.94
CA LYS A 441 -1.33 -11.18 -18.18
C LYS A 441 -1.84 -12.60 -17.93
N MET A 442 -1.44 -13.21 -16.81
CA MET A 442 -1.93 -14.53 -16.39
C MET A 442 -3.40 -14.49 -15.97
N LEU A 443 -3.82 -13.46 -15.22
CA LEU A 443 -5.23 -13.24 -14.87
C LEU A 443 -6.09 -13.03 -16.12
N GLU A 444 -5.60 -12.24 -17.09
CA GLU A 444 -6.28 -12.07 -18.39
C GLU A 444 -6.47 -13.40 -19.13
N SER A 445 -5.53 -14.34 -19.02
CA SER A 445 -5.66 -15.66 -19.65
C SER A 445 -6.66 -16.58 -18.96
N LEU A 446 -7.12 -16.29 -17.73
CA LEU A 446 -8.16 -17.09 -17.07
C LEU A 446 -9.56 -16.83 -17.62
N VAL A 447 -9.76 -15.71 -18.33
CA VAL A 447 -11.07 -15.32 -18.90
C VAL A 447 -11.44 -16.27 -20.03
N GLY A 448 -12.50 -17.07 -19.82
CA GLY A 448 -12.94 -18.10 -20.76
C GLY A 448 -12.04 -19.34 -20.84
N MET A 449 -11.01 -19.47 -19.98
CA MET A 449 -10.21 -20.68 -19.87
C MET A 449 -11.04 -21.80 -19.24
N ASP A 450 -10.96 -23.00 -19.79
CA ASP A 450 -11.57 -24.19 -19.18
C ASP A 450 -10.74 -24.63 -17.95
N ILE A 451 -11.40 -24.68 -16.78
CA ILE A 451 -10.81 -25.14 -15.51
C ILE A 451 -10.39 -26.61 -15.57
N ASP A 452 -11.06 -27.41 -16.40
CA ASP A 452 -10.73 -28.83 -16.60
C ASP A 452 -9.61 -29.03 -17.65
N SER A 453 -9.10 -27.97 -18.27
CA SER A 453 -8.01 -28.06 -19.25
C SER A 453 -6.66 -28.45 -18.63
N GLU A 454 -5.85 -29.18 -19.40
CA GLU A 454 -4.46 -29.48 -19.04
C GLU A 454 -3.60 -28.21 -18.90
N GLU A 455 -3.95 -27.12 -19.59
CA GLU A 455 -3.30 -25.81 -19.45
C GLU A 455 -3.55 -25.21 -18.06
N PHE A 456 -4.82 -25.11 -17.64
CA PHE A 456 -5.16 -24.62 -16.30
C PHE A 456 -4.56 -25.51 -15.21
N LYS A 457 -4.67 -26.83 -15.34
CA LYS A 457 -4.13 -27.81 -14.38
C LYS A 457 -2.61 -27.70 -14.24
N THR A 458 -1.89 -27.62 -15.36
CA THR A 458 -0.42 -27.42 -15.36
C THR A 458 -0.01 -26.07 -14.76
N LEU A 459 -0.75 -25.00 -15.09
CA LEU A 459 -0.51 -23.65 -14.59
C LEU A 459 -0.73 -23.58 -13.06
N SER A 460 -1.85 -24.10 -12.58
CA SER A 460 -2.22 -24.15 -11.16
C SER A 460 -1.21 -24.97 -10.34
N ALA A 461 -0.86 -26.17 -10.81
CA ALA A 461 0.14 -27.03 -10.16
C ALA A 461 1.50 -26.34 -10.01
N ARG A 462 2.03 -25.74 -11.09
CA ARG A 462 3.32 -25.02 -11.05
C ARG A 462 3.31 -23.87 -10.04
N LEU A 463 2.24 -23.09 -9.97
CA LEU A 463 2.13 -21.96 -9.05
C LEU A 463 2.02 -22.45 -7.59
N GLN A 464 1.29 -23.55 -7.36
CA GLN A 464 1.24 -24.19 -6.05
C GLN A 464 2.61 -24.74 -5.63
N ASP A 465 3.40 -25.32 -6.53
CA ASP A 465 4.78 -25.74 -6.23
C ASP A 465 5.69 -24.54 -5.92
N GLU A 466 5.65 -23.47 -6.73
CA GLU A 466 6.42 -22.23 -6.50
C GLU A 466 6.18 -21.60 -5.12
N GLY A 467 4.96 -21.73 -4.59
CA GLY A 467 4.61 -21.19 -3.28
C GLY A 467 4.75 -22.15 -2.10
N ALA A 468 5.00 -23.44 -2.33
CA ALA A 468 4.81 -24.51 -1.33
C ALA A 468 5.58 -24.24 -0.02
N GLY A 469 6.88 -23.94 -0.11
CA GLY A 469 7.72 -23.67 1.06
C GLY A 469 7.36 -22.38 1.83
N GLU A 470 6.74 -21.39 1.18
CA GLU A 470 6.25 -20.18 1.86
C GLU A 470 4.91 -20.46 2.57
N ARG A 471 4.02 -21.25 1.95
CA ARG A 471 2.79 -21.74 2.59
C ARG A 471 3.11 -22.60 3.81
N GLU A 472 4.01 -23.57 3.68
CA GLU A 472 4.51 -24.38 4.81
C GLU A 472 5.02 -23.47 5.94
N ARG A 473 6.00 -22.60 5.64
CA ARG A 473 6.64 -21.72 6.62
C ARG A 473 5.66 -20.78 7.34
N VAL A 474 4.59 -20.34 6.69
CA VAL A 474 3.60 -19.42 7.27
C VAL A 474 2.47 -20.18 7.97
N GLY A 475 2.00 -21.30 7.42
CA GLY A 475 1.06 -22.21 8.06
C GLY A 475 1.59 -22.71 9.40
N ASP A 476 2.88 -23.09 9.45
CA ASP A 476 3.55 -23.50 10.68
C ASP A 476 3.56 -22.39 11.75
N GLN A 477 3.76 -21.13 11.34
CA GLN A 477 3.66 -19.98 12.26
C GLN A 477 2.24 -19.78 12.80
N VAL A 478 1.22 -19.99 11.97
CA VAL A 478 -0.19 -19.90 12.39
C VAL A 478 -0.52 -21.03 13.37
N GLN A 479 -0.20 -22.29 13.05
CA GLN A 479 -0.42 -23.43 13.94
C GLN A 479 0.27 -23.24 15.30
N ARG A 480 1.56 -22.85 15.31
CA ARG A 480 2.32 -22.57 16.54
C ARG A 480 1.72 -21.41 17.36
N LYS A 481 1.08 -20.41 16.72
CA LYS A 481 0.37 -19.33 17.40
C LYS A 481 -0.94 -19.85 18.00
N THR A 482 -1.79 -20.50 17.22
CA THR A 482 -3.08 -21.05 17.69
C THR A 482 -2.88 -22.03 18.85
N ALA A 483 -1.90 -22.93 18.76
CA ALA A 483 -1.54 -23.88 19.83
C ALA A 483 -0.90 -23.22 21.08
N LYS A 484 -0.51 -21.95 21.00
CA LYS A 484 -0.06 -21.14 22.14
C LYS A 484 -1.24 -20.38 22.75
N ASP A 485 -2.07 -19.75 21.94
CA ASP A 485 -3.20 -18.92 22.39
C ASP A 485 -4.34 -19.78 22.97
N ALA A 486 -4.47 -21.05 22.55
CA ALA A 486 -5.36 -22.04 23.15
C ALA A 486 -4.89 -22.59 24.52
N LYS A 487 -3.66 -22.30 24.98
CA LYS A 487 -3.19 -22.75 26.30
C LYS A 487 -3.70 -21.82 27.40
N PRO A 488 -4.22 -22.34 28.52
CA PRO A 488 -4.68 -21.50 29.62
C PRO A 488 -3.54 -20.64 30.15
N LYS A 489 -3.74 -19.32 30.17
CA LYS A 489 -2.77 -18.35 30.71
C LYS A 489 -2.55 -18.65 32.19
N SER A 490 -1.42 -19.28 32.53
CA SER A 490 -1.10 -19.61 33.92
C SER A 490 -1.04 -18.33 34.75
N LYS A 491 -1.80 -18.29 35.86
CA LYS A 491 -1.79 -17.15 36.78
C LYS A 491 -0.38 -16.99 37.33
N ARG A 492 0.34 -15.97 36.86
CA ARG A 492 1.68 -15.61 37.35
C ARG A 492 1.55 -15.25 38.82
N ALA A 493 1.97 -16.16 39.70
CA ALA A 493 1.77 -16.02 41.14
C ALA A 493 2.32 -14.67 41.63
N ALA A 494 1.51 -13.91 42.36
CA ALA A 494 1.95 -12.66 42.95
C ALA A 494 3.08 -12.96 43.93
N LYS A 495 4.28 -12.39 43.70
CA LYS A 495 5.32 -12.40 44.72
C LYS A 495 4.79 -11.60 45.90
N LYS A 496 4.50 -12.29 46.99
CA LYS A 496 4.20 -11.65 48.28
C LYS A 496 5.39 -10.77 48.64
N LYS A 497 5.18 -9.45 48.71
CA LYS A 497 6.18 -8.52 49.24
C LYS A 497 6.32 -8.88 50.73
N VAL A 498 7.52 -9.20 51.17
CA VAL A 498 7.82 -9.28 52.61
C VAL A 498 8.13 -7.85 53.02
N GLU A 499 7.38 -7.34 53.98
CA GLU A 499 7.72 -6.11 54.68
C GLU A 499 8.71 -6.51 55.77
N SER A 500 9.87 -5.85 55.77
CA SER A 500 10.78 -5.82 56.90
C SER A 500 10.38 -4.66 57.77
N GLU A 501 10.04 -4.95 59.02
CA GLU A 501 9.99 -3.94 60.08
C GLU A 501 11.44 -3.49 60.31
N GLU A 502 11.69 -2.19 60.17
CA GLU A 502 12.88 -1.52 60.70
C GLU A 502 12.38 -0.57 61.79
N GLU A 503 13.00 -0.62 62.96
CA GLU A 503 12.51 0.02 64.19
C GLU A 503 12.78 1.52 64.20
N ASP A 504 11.96 2.28 64.93
CA ASP A 504 12.25 3.69 65.23
C ASP A 504 13.55 3.80 66.05
N ASP A 505 14.43 4.73 65.68
CA ASP A 505 15.38 5.32 66.62
C ASP A 505 15.55 6.82 66.34
N MET A 506 15.94 7.59 67.37
CA MET A 506 15.72 9.03 67.45
C MET A 506 16.99 9.88 67.26
N GLU A 507 16.81 11.21 67.32
CA GLU A 507 17.84 12.27 67.42
C GLU A 507 18.62 12.54 66.11
N GLU A 508 18.86 13.79 65.68
CA GLU A 508 18.59 15.12 66.29
C GLU A 508 18.21 16.16 65.20
#